data_AF-A0A821EMG1-F1
#
_entry.id   AF-A0A821EMG1-F1
#
_cell.length_a   1.000
_cell.length_b   1.000
_cell.length_c   1.000
_cell.angle_alpha   90.00
_cell.angle_beta   90.00
_cell.angle_gamma   90.00
#
_symmetry.space_group_name_H-M   'P 1'
#
loop_
_entity.id
_entity.type
_entity.pdbx_description
1 polymer ?
#
loop_
_entity_poly.entity_id
_entity_poly.type
_entity_poly.pdbx_seq_one_letter_code
_entity_poly.pdbx_strand_id
1 'polypeptide(L)'
;MQLPIAQCYLLIHSIFRVRSYNIETSQGAISKTAVAPLERVKLLLQTQDVNQKISQSKKYKGFGDCLVRCIREEGTISLWRGNWANVLRYFPTQALNFAFKERYQQMFANYDPVINPYKFFAGNLFAGGMAGATGLFFVYPLDFARTRLGVDIGKSVSERQFKGMNDCIAKIYKTDGIQGLYRGFSISVAGIFVYRAFYFGGYDAGKRFMFGDNPNPSILYRFLFAQFVTSSSEFLAYPLDTIRRRLMMQSGRGDIIYRGTMDCARKIAVTEGFTAFFKGNLSNIYRSVGSSLVLVLYDEFKRYMFLAGQASYAK
;
A
#
# COMPACT_ATOMS: atom_id res chain seq x y z
N MET A 1 -37.81 -11.68 29.14
CA MET A 1 -36.37 -11.34 29.02
C MET A 1 -36.18 -10.54 27.73
N GLN A 2 -36.49 -9.24 27.76
CA GLN A 2 -36.30 -8.34 26.60
C GLN A 2 -34.92 -7.70 26.76
N LEU A 3 -33.99 -8.00 25.85
CA LEU A 3 -32.81 -7.17 25.69
C LEU A 3 -33.30 -5.74 25.38
N PRO A 4 -32.92 -4.70 26.15
CA PRO A 4 -33.32 -3.33 25.87
C PRO A 4 -32.93 -2.97 24.43
N ILE A 5 -33.82 -2.28 23.72
CA ILE A 5 -33.68 -1.96 22.28
C ILE A 5 -32.30 -1.38 21.93
N ALA A 6 -31.68 -0.63 22.84
CA ALA A 6 -30.32 -0.12 22.72
C ALA A 6 -29.24 -1.22 22.64
N GLN A 7 -29.35 -2.30 23.44
CA GLN A 7 -28.45 -3.45 23.35
C GLN A 7 -28.65 -4.24 22.05
N CYS A 8 -29.90 -4.39 21.59
CA CYS A 8 -30.16 -4.99 20.28
C CYS A 8 -29.58 -4.14 19.14
N TYR A 9 -29.70 -2.81 19.21
CA TYR A 9 -29.13 -1.90 18.22
C TYR A 9 -27.59 -1.95 18.20
N LEU A 10 -26.95 -1.93 19.37
CA LEU A 10 -25.49 -2.07 19.50
C LEU A 10 -24.99 -3.44 19.00
N LEU A 11 -25.73 -4.51 19.27
CA LEU A 11 -25.43 -5.86 18.78
C LEU A 11 -25.56 -5.94 17.25
N ILE A 12 -26.63 -5.38 16.68
CA ILE A 12 -26.82 -5.33 15.23
C ILE A 12 -25.71 -4.51 14.58
N HIS A 13 -25.40 -3.33 15.13
CA HIS A 13 -24.30 -2.49 14.63
C HIS A 13 -22.94 -3.18 14.72
N SER A 14 -22.67 -3.92 15.79
CA SER A 14 -21.41 -4.66 15.94
C SER A 14 -21.32 -5.83 14.97
N ILE A 15 -22.40 -6.57 14.75
CA ILE A 15 -22.49 -7.65 13.75
C ILE A 15 -22.26 -7.10 12.34
N PHE A 16 -22.89 -5.98 11.98
CA PHE A 16 -22.66 -5.33 10.68
C PHE A 16 -21.21 -4.86 10.52
N ARG A 17 -20.60 -4.26 11.56
CA ARG A 17 -19.19 -3.84 11.52
C ARG A 17 -18.25 -5.03 11.33
N VAL A 18 -18.46 -6.14 12.04
CA VAL A 18 -17.65 -7.37 11.89
C VAL A 18 -17.82 -7.98 10.50
N ARG A 19 -19.05 -8.03 9.97
CA ARG A 19 -19.32 -8.54 8.62
C ARG A 19 -18.65 -7.69 7.55
N SER A 20 -18.77 -6.37 7.62
CA SER A 20 -18.11 -5.44 6.69
C SER A 20 -16.59 -5.57 6.75
N TYR A 21 -16.02 -5.64 7.95
CA TYR A 21 -14.59 -5.89 8.16
C TYR A 21 -14.12 -7.20 7.51
N ASN A 22 -14.84 -8.31 7.71
CA ASN A 22 -14.46 -9.61 7.12
C ASN A 22 -14.51 -9.59 5.58
N ILE A 23 -15.50 -8.92 5.00
CA ILE A 23 -15.63 -8.78 3.53
C ILE A 23 -14.49 -7.93 2.98
N GLU A 24 -14.26 -6.74 3.55
CA GLU A 24 -13.21 -5.82 3.08
C GLU A 24 -11.82 -6.46 3.20
N THR A 25 -11.55 -7.15 4.31
CA THR A 25 -10.28 -7.86 4.53
C THR A 25 -10.05 -8.99 3.52
N SER A 26 -11.09 -9.76 3.21
CA SER A 26 -11.02 -10.84 2.21
C SER A 26 -10.80 -10.31 0.80
N GLN A 27 -11.55 -9.27 0.39
CA GLN A 27 -11.36 -8.57 -0.88
C GLN A 27 -9.93 -8.03 -1.02
N GLY A 28 -9.45 -7.38 0.03
CA GLY A 28 -8.09 -6.85 0.08
C GLY A 28 -7.03 -7.95 -0.05
N ALA A 29 -7.22 -9.10 0.60
CA ALA A 29 -6.32 -10.24 0.52
C ALA A 29 -6.24 -10.82 -0.92
N ILE A 30 -7.39 -10.96 -1.58
CA ILE A 30 -7.47 -11.44 -2.97
C ILE A 30 -6.79 -10.46 -3.92
N SER A 31 -7.16 -9.18 -3.85
CA SER A 31 -6.59 -8.13 -4.71
C SER A 31 -5.07 -8.04 -4.55
N LYS A 32 -4.59 -8.07 -3.30
CA LYS A 32 -3.15 -8.08 -2.97
C LYS A 32 -2.41 -9.28 -3.51
N THR A 33 -3.03 -10.45 -3.45
CA THR A 33 -2.43 -11.70 -3.95
C THR A 33 -2.39 -11.70 -5.47
N ALA A 34 -3.44 -11.21 -6.14
CA ALA A 34 -3.49 -11.09 -7.59
C ALA A 34 -2.38 -10.18 -8.14
N VAL A 35 -2.09 -9.05 -7.47
CA VAL A 35 -1.05 -8.10 -7.93
C VAL A 35 0.32 -8.29 -7.29
N ALA A 36 0.50 -9.30 -6.43
CA ALA A 36 1.76 -9.56 -5.76
C ALA A 36 2.96 -9.70 -6.73
N PRO A 37 2.85 -10.34 -7.91
CA PRO A 37 3.93 -10.37 -8.89
C PRO A 37 4.40 -8.98 -9.35
N LEU A 38 3.44 -8.09 -9.67
CA LEU A 38 3.74 -6.72 -10.12
C LEU A 38 4.41 -5.91 -9.02
N GLU A 39 3.96 -6.12 -7.78
CA GLU A 39 4.55 -5.47 -6.62
C GLU A 39 5.95 -5.97 -6.30
N ARG A 40 6.22 -7.25 -6.50
CA ARG A 40 7.58 -7.78 -6.35
C ARG A 40 8.53 -7.15 -7.37
N VAL A 41 8.12 -7.08 -8.64
CA VAL A 41 8.92 -6.43 -9.70
C VAL A 41 9.17 -4.95 -9.38
N LYS A 42 8.14 -4.23 -8.89
CA LYS A 42 8.30 -2.86 -8.38
C LYS A 42 9.43 -2.79 -7.35
N LEU A 43 9.33 -3.60 -6.29
CA LEU A 43 10.27 -3.56 -5.16
C LEU A 43 11.71 -3.89 -5.59
N LEU A 44 11.89 -4.89 -6.47
CA LEU A 44 13.20 -5.25 -7.01
C LEU A 44 13.81 -4.11 -7.82
N LEU A 45 13.07 -3.54 -8.77
CA LEU A 45 13.55 -2.41 -9.56
C LEU A 45 13.88 -1.19 -8.70
N GLN A 46 13.07 -0.92 -7.68
CA GLN A 46 13.18 0.24 -6.79
C GLN A 46 14.36 0.13 -5.82
N THR A 47 14.85 -1.07 -5.51
CA THR A 47 15.87 -1.31 -4.48
C THR A 47 17.14 -2.02 -4.97
N GLN A 48 17.20 -2.44 -6.24
CA GLN A 48 18.31 -3.24 -6.77
C GLN A 48 19.70 -2.61 -6.57
N ASP A 49 19.85 -1.28 -6.63
CA ASP A 49 21.18 -0.66 -6.48
C ASP A 49 21.73 -0.74 -5.04
N VAL A 50 20.91 -1.09 -4.06
CA VAL A 50 21.34 -1.32 -2.67
C VAL A 50 21.20 -2.79 -2.25
N ASN A 51 20.85 -3.68 -3.16
CA ASN A 51 20.70 -5.10 -2.85
C ASN A 51 22.08 -5.79 -2.93
N GLN A 52 22.57 -6.32 -1.80
CA GLN A 52 23.90 -6.96 -1.72
C GLN A 52 24.06 -8.18 -2.63
N LYS A 53 22.96 -8.84 -3.00
CA LYS A 53 23.00 -10.04 -3.84
C LYS A 53 22.96 -9.73 -5.34
N ILE A 54 22.63 -8.49 -5.72
CA ILE A 54 22.55 -8.06 -7.12
C ILE A 54 23.85 -7.36 -7.49
N SER A 55 24.70 -8.02 -8.27
CA SER A 55 25.89 -7.39 -8.83
C SER A 55 25.52 -6.32 -9.86
N GLN A 56 26.38 -5.31 -10.05
CA GLN A 56 26.17 -4.22 -11.02
C GLN A 56 25.86 -4.75 -12.43
N SER A 57 26.56 -5.81 -12.86
CA SER A 57 26.36 -6.47 -14.16
C SER A 57 25.05 -7.21 -14.32
N LYS A 58 24.36 -7.54 -13.21
CA LYS A 58 23.12 -8.33 -13.19
C LYS A 58 21.89 -7.51 -12.85
N LYS A 59 22.00 -6.18 -12.79
CA LYS A 59 20.86 -5.29 -12.59
C LYS A 59 19.79 -5.51 -13.66
N TYR A 60 18.54 -5.41 -13.25
CA TYR A 60 17.40 -5.57 -14.14
C TYR A 60 17.24 -4.33 -15.02
N LYS A 61 17.04 -4.54 -16.31
CA LYS A 61 16.93 -3.46 -17.30
C LYS A 61 15.59 -2.73 -17.27
N GLY A 62 14.55 -3.39 -16.74
CA GLY A 62 13.20 -2.84 -16.66
C GLY A 62 12.19 -3.88 -16.21
N PHE A 63 10.90 -3.54 -16.33
CA PHE A 63 9.80 -4.39 -15.89
C PHE A 63 9.80 -5.79 -16.54
N GLY A 64 9.85 -5.86 -17.86
CA GLY A 64 9.80 -7.14 -18.59
C GLY A 64 11.00 -8.04 -18.27
N ASP A 65 12.21 -7.48 -18.31
CA ASP A 65 13.45 -8.18 -17.95
C ASP A 65 13.40 -8.72 -16.50
N CYS A 66 12.98 -7.88 -15.55
CA CYS A 66 12.85 -8.28 -14.15
C CYS A 66 11.82 -9.41 -13.97
N LEU A 67 10.65 -9.30 -14.61
CA LEU A 67 9.58 -10.30 -14.50
C LEU A 67 10.04 -11.66 -15.06
N VAL A 68 10.58 -11.66 -16.28
CA VAL A 68 11.07 -12.88 -16.95
C VAL A 68 12.20 -13.53 -16.16
N ARG A 69 13.16 -12.73 -15.67
CA ARG A 69 14.28 -13.24 -14.89
C ARG A 69 13.84 -13.78 -13.52
N CYS A 70 12.88 -13.17 -12.84
CA CYS A 70 12.32 -13.74 -11.61
C CYS A 70 11.74 -15.13 -11.85
N ILE A 71 10.97 -15.31 -12.92
CA ILE A 71 10.38 -16.61 -13.29
C ILE A 71 11.47 -17.62 -13.63
N ARG A 72 12.44 -17.23 -14.47
CA ARG A 72 13.49 -18.13 -14.98
C ARG A 72 14.54 -18.49 -13.93
N GLU A 73 14.94 -17.54 -13.08
CA GLU A 73 16.06 -17.71 -12.13
C GLU A 73 15.62 -18.23 -10.77
N GLU A 74 14.39 -17.91 -10.33
CA GLU A 74 13.89 -18.22 -8.98
C GLU A 74 12.61 -19.08 -8.97
N GLY A 75 11.99 -19.28 -10.13
CA GLY A 75 10.74 -20.02 -10.31
C GLY A 75 9.48 -19.15 -10.13
N THR A 76 8.37 -19.57 -10.73
CA THR A 76 7.11 -18.79 -10.79
C THR A 76 6.55 -18.42 -9.41
N ILE A 77 6.59 -19.35 -8.45
CA ILE A 77 6.06 -19.14 -7.09
C ILE A 77 6.83 -18.01 -6.36
N SER A 78 8.07 -17.76 -6.74
CA SER A 78 8.89 -16.70 -6.14
C SER A 78 8.24 -15.32 -6.30
N LEU A 79 7.42 -15.09 -7.32
CA LEU A 79 6.70 -13.81 -7.54
C LEU A 79 5.81 -13.40 -6.36
N TRP A 80 5.38 -14.35 -5.53
CA TRP A 80 4.59 -14.11 -4.31
C TRP A 80 5.44 -14.03 -3.04
N ARG A 81 6.77 -13.98 -3.15
CA ARG A 81 7.66 -13.87 -1.99
C ARG A 81 7.36 -12.58 -1.21
N GLY A 82 7.08 -12.73 0.08
CA GLY A 82 6.64 -11.64 0.96
C GLY A 82 5.13 -11.35 0.91
N ASN A 83 4.35 -12.02 0.06
CA ASN A 83 2.90 -11.77 -0.02
C ASN A 83 2.16 -12.18 1.26
N TRP A 84 2.64 -13.17 2.01
CA TRP A 84 2.06 -13.49 3.32
C TRP A 84 2.04 -12.28 4.26
N ALA A 85 3.18 -11.56 4.36
CA ALA A 85 3.26 -10.34 5.16
C ALA A 85 2.35 -9.24 4.59
N ASN A 86 2.19 -9.16 3.26
CA ASN A 86 1.27 -8.22 2.62
C ASN A 86 -0.19 -8.44 3.02
N VAL A 87 -0.65 -9.69 2.95
CA VAL A 87 -2.02 -10.09 3.29
C VAL A 87 -2.25 -9.93 4.78
N LEU A 88 -1.37 -10.48 5.61
CA LEU A 88 -1.50 -10.40 7.07
C LEU A 88 -1.57 -8.94 7.55
N ARG A 89 -0.74 -8.05 7.00
CA ARG A 89 -0.74 -6.63 7.34
C ARG A 89 -2.07 -5.93 7.07
N TYR A 90 -2.85 -6.42 6.11
CA TYR A 90 -4.11 -5.78 5.74
C TYR A 90 -5.14 -5.84 6.86
N PHE A 91 -5.21 -6.94 7.60
CA PHE A 91 -6.11 -7.13 8.74
C PHE A 91 -5.93 -6.06 9.84
N PRO A 92 -4.76 -5.92 10.50
CA PRO A 92 -4.56 -4.90 11.52
C PRO A 92 -4.67 -3.48 10.94
N THR A 93 -4.27 -3.27 9.68
CA THR A 93 -4.46 -1.96 9.02
C THR A 93 -5.93 -1.60 8.96
N GLN A 94 -6.80 -2.54 8.58
CA GLN A 94 -8.24 -2.28 8.54
C GLN A 94 -8.82 -2.10 9.93
N ALA A 95 -8.45 -2.93 10.91
CA ALA A 95 -8.91 -2.76 12.28
C ALA A 95 -8.59 -1.36 12.83
N LEU A 96 -7.38 -0.87 12.57
CA LEU A 96 -6.95 0.48 12.96
C LEU A 96 -7.69 1.58 12.19
N ASN A 97 -7.97 1.38 10.90
CA ASN A 97 -8.80 2.32 10.14
C ASN A 97 -10.20 2.44 10.72
N PHE A 98 -10.86 1.32 11.02
CA PHE A 98 -12.19 1.31 11.67
C PHE A 98 -12.17 1.96 13.05
N ALA A 99 -11.08 1.81 13.81
CA ALA A 99 -10.95 2.40 15.14
C ALA A 99 -10.69 3.91 15.13
N PHE A 100 -9.82 4.41 14.23
CA PHE A 100 -9.26 5.76 14.35
C PHE A 100 -9.73 6.74 13.28
N LYS A 101 -10.18 6.28 12.11
CA LYS A 101 -10.49 7.17 10.98
C LYS A 101 -11.61 8.16 11.32
N GLU A 102 -12.74 7.67 11.85
CA GLU A 102 -13.87 8.52 12.24
C GLU A 102 -13.46 9.52 13.33
N ARG A 103 -12.68 9.06 14.32
CA ARG A 103 -12.22 9.93 15.41
C ARG A 103 -11.35 11.07 14.91
N TYR A 104 -10.41 10.79 14.01
CA TYR A 104 -9.57 11.84 13.42
C TYR A 104 -10.35 12.78 12.50
N GLN A 105 -11.34 12.26 11.76
CA GLN A 105 -12.23 13.10 10.95
C GLN A 105 -13.04 14.07 11.82
N GLN A 106 -13.61 13.59 12.93
CA GLN A 106 -14.32 14.45 13.87
C GLN A 106 -13.43 15.51 14.52
N MET A 107 -12.16 15.17 14.80
CA MET A 107 -11.22 16.11 15.41
C MET A 107 -10.73 17.20 14.46
N PHE A 108 -10.43 16.85 13.21
CA PHE A 108 -9.72 17.75 12.29
C PHE A 108 -10.56 18.23 11.11
N ALA A 109 -11.58 17.48 10.68
CA ALA A 109 -12.35 17.74 9.47
C ALA A 109 -13.80 18.19 9.74
N ASN A 110 -14.11 18.66 10.96
CA ASN A 110 -15.44 19.16 11.33
C ASN A 110 -15.68 20.59 10.81
N TYR A 111 -15.66 20.74 9.49
CA TYR A 111 -15.92 21.99 8.79
C TYR A 111 -16.93 21.75 7.67
N ASP A 112 -17.77 22.74 7.39
CA ASP A 112 -18.64 22.69 6.22
C ASP A 112 -17.81 22.85 4.93
N PRO A 113 -17.92 21.91 3.96
CA PRO A 113 -17.12 21.95 2.74
C PRO A 113 -17.50 23.10 1.78
N VAL A 114 -18.71 23.64 1.87
CA VAL A 114 -19.20 24.76 1.05
C VAL A 114 -18.77 26.09 1.67
N ILE A 115 -18.92 26.24 3.00
CA ILE A 115 -18.62 27.51 3.69
C ILE A 115 -17.10 27.66 3.91
N ASN A 116 -16.40 26.58 4.26
CA ASN A 116 -14.98 26.61 4.62
C ASN A 116 -14.17 25.55 3.85
N PRO A 117 -14.09 25.61 2.50
CA PRO A 117 -13.48 24.57 1.67
C PRO A 117 -12.01 24.30 2.03
N TYR A 118 -11.21 25.35 2.25
CA TYR A 118 -9.79 25.20 2.60
C TYR A 118 -9.58 24.53 3.97
N LYS A 119 -10.40 24.87 4.98
CA LYS A 119 -10.32 24.25 6.31
C LYS A 119 -10.82 22.81 6.26
N PHE A 120 -11.87 22.52 5.50
CA PHE A 120 -12.33 21.15 5.27
C PHE A 120 -11.26 20.30 4.58
N PHE A 121 -10.61 20.84 3.55
CA PHE A 121 -9.51 20.17 2.85
C PHE A 121 -8.33 19.89 3.79
N ALA A 122 -7.83 20.92 4.48
CA ALA A 122 -6.74 20.77 5.44
C ALA A 122 -7.11 19.78 6.55
N GLY A 123 -8.33 19.85 7.07
CA GLY A 123 -8.88 18.95 8.06
C GLY A 123 -8.90 17.49 7.61
N ASN A 124 -9.37 17.22 6.39
CA ASN A 124 -9.36 15.87 5.82
C ASN A 124 -7.94 15.37 5.55
N LEU A 125 -7.03 16.25 5.12
CA LEU A 125 -5.63 15.93 4.94
C LEU A 125 -4.98 15.52 6.26
N PHE A 126 -5.16 16.30 7.33
CA PHE A 126 -4.64 15.99 8.67
C PHE A 126 -5.29 14.75 9.27
N ALA A 127 -6.62 14.65 9.23
CA ALA A 127 -7.33 13.46 9.71
C ALA A 127 -6.82 12.20 9.03
N GLY A 128 -6.68 12.28 7.70
CA GLY A 128 -6.16 11.20 6.88
C GLY A 128 -4.71 10.86 7.16
N GLY A 129 -3.85 11.87 7.23
CA GLY A 129 -2.43 11.71 7.52
C GLY A 129 -2.20 11.09 8.89
N MET A 130 -2.91 11.53 9.92
CA MET A 130 -2.83 11.00 11.29
C MET A 130 -3.38 9.58 11.40
N ALA A 131 -4.51 9.27 10.74
CA ALA A 131 -5.01 7.91 10.66
C ALA A 131 -3.99 6.98 9.98
N GLY A 132 -3.39 7.45 8.88
CA GLY A 132 -2.34 6.72 8.17
C GLY A 132 -1.08 6.52 9.00
N ALA A 133 -0.61 7.55 9.70
CA ALA A 133 0.58 7.49 10.55
C ALA A 133 0.38 6.55 11.75
N THR A 134 -0.80 6.60 12.39
CA THR A 134 -1.16 5.71 13.49
C THR A 134 -1.27 4.26 13.03
N GLY A 135 -1.96 4.02 11.92
CA GLY A 135 -2.02 2.70 11.30
C GLY A 135 -0.61 2.17 11.01
N LEU A 136 0.21 3.02 10.37
CA LEU A 136 1.58 2.70 10.03
C LEU A 136 2.42 2.40 11.28
N PHE A 137 2.28 3.14 12.37
CA PHE A 137 3.02 2.94 13.61
C PHE A 137 2.92 1.49 14.11
N PHE A 138 1.74 0.88 14.08
CA PHE A 138 1.56 -0.51 14.51
C PHE A 138 2.00 -1.53 13.44
N VAL A 139 1.75 -1.25 12.17
CA VAL A 139 1.95 -2.26 11.10
C VAL A 139 3.28 -2.13 10.36
N TYR A 140 4.11 -1.13 10.69
CA TYR A 140 5.38 -0.88 10.00
C TYR A 140 6.33 -2.08 9.99
N PRO A 141 6.49 -2.87 11.06
CA PRO A 141 7.35 -4.06 11.02
C PRO A 141 6.90 -5.09 9.99
N LEU A 142 5.59 -5.21 9.74
CA LEU A 142 5.05 -6.10 8.70
C LEU A 142 5.34 -5.55 7.30
N ASP A 143 5.21 -4.23 7.10
CA ASP A 143 5.61 -3.54 5.86
C ASP A 143 7.10 -3.70 5.57
N PHE A 144 7.92 -3.59 6.61
CA PHE A 144 9.36 -3.80 6.55
C PHE A 144 9.68 -5.25 6.13
N ALA A 145 9.13 -6.25 6.84
CA ALA A 145 9.39 -7.65 6.55
C ALA A 145 8.93 -8.04 5.14
N ARG A 146 7.75 -7.55 4.73
CA ARG A 146 7.25 -7.67 3.37
C ARG A 146 8.25 -7.17 2.33
N THR A 147 8.77 -5.96 2.53
CA THR A 147 9.74 -5.34 1.62
C THR A 147 11.00 -6.19 1.52
N ARG A 148 11.56 -6.58 2.67
CA ARG A 148 12.80 -7.35 2.76
C ARG A 148 12.69 -8.76 2.18
N LEU A 149 11.54 -9.41 2.34
CA LEU A 149 11.28 -10.70 1.71
C LEU A 149 11.09 -10.56 0.20
N GLY A 150 10.34 -9.56 -0.26
CA GLY A 150 10.05 -9.37 -1.68
C GLY A 150 11.29 -9.14 -2.55
N VAL A 151 12.30 -8.48 -1.98
CA VAL A 151 13.58 -8.15 -2.65
C VAL A 151 14.67 -9.20 -2.42
N ASP A 152 14.42 -10.23 -1.60
CA ASP A 152 15.36 -11.32 -1.40
C ASP A 152 15.30 -12.29 -2.59
N ILE A 153 16.36 -12.28 -3.40
CA ILE A 153 16.51 -13.06 -4.63
C ILE A 153 17.21 -14.42 -4.42
N GLY A 154 17.36 -14.86 -3.17
CA GLY A 154 17.99 -16.16 -2.86
C GLY A 154 17.18 -17.33 -3.42
N LYS A 155 17.83 -18.22 -4.18
CA LYS A 155 17.16 -19.32 -4.90
C LYS A 155 16.86 -20.50 -3.97
N SER A 156 17.80 -20.84 -3.11
CA SER A 156 17.71 -21.91 -2.13
C SER A 156 17.49 -21.40 -0.70
N VAL A 157 17.15 -22.28 0.24
CA VAL A 157 16.96 -21.91 1.65
C VAL A 157 18.25 -21.37 2.29
N SER A 158 19.41 -21.89 1.87
CA SER A 158 20.73 -21.44 2.34
C SER A 158 21.16 -20.11 1.71
N GLU A 159 20.77 -19.84 0.47
CA GLU A 159 21.06 -18.56 -0.19
C GLU A 159 20.15 -17.42 0.28
N ARG A 160 18.97 -17.72 0.84
CA ARG A 160 17.98 -16.71 1.26
C ARG A 160 18.46 -15.95 2.50
N GLN A 161 18.19 -14.64 2.51
CA GLN A 161 18.51 -13.81 3.68
C GLN A 161 17.58 -14.14 4.84
N PHE A 162 16.31 -14.41 4.51
CA PHE A 162 15.26 -14.69 5.48
C PHE A 162 14.46 -15.93 5.08
N LYS A 163 14.19 -16.79 6.07
CA LYS A 163 13.32 -17.97 5.91
C LYS A 163 11.84 -17.58 5.77
N GLY A 164 11.45 -16.46 6.38
CA GLY A 164 10.09 -15.94 6.36
C GLY A 164 9.97 -14.63 7.14
N MET A 165 8.73 -14.20 7.37
CA MET A 165 8.43 -12.92 8.02
C MET A 165 8.92 -12.86 9.46
N ASN A 166 8.63 -13.89 10.26
CA ASN A 166 9.04 -13.93 11.67
C ASN A 166 10.58 -13.98 11.79
N ASP A 167 11.25 -14.76 10.94
CA ASP A 167 12.71 -14.82 10.87
C ASP A 167 13.30 -13.44 10.46
N CYS A 168 12.67 -12.74 9.53
CA CYS A 168 13.07 -11.38 9.13
C CYS A 168 12.98 -10.40 10.30
N ILE A 169 11.82 -10.35 10.97
CA ILE A 169 11.60 -9.46 12.11
C ILE A 169 12.57 -9.79 13.24
N ALA A 170 12.69 -11.07 13.62
CA ALA A 170 13.53 -11.51 14.72
C ALA A 170 15.01 -11.23 14.47
N LYS A 171 15.53 -11.54 13.27
CA LYS A 171 16.93 -11.26 12.92
C LYS A 171 17.25 -9.78 12.95
N ILE A 172 16.41 -8.95 12.33
CA ILE A 172 16.64 -7.50 12.29
C ILE A 172 16.49 -6.87 13.68
N TYR A 173 15.52 -7.33 14.48
CA TYR A 173 15.42 -6.88 15.86
C TYR A 173 16.66 -7.25 16.68
N LYS A 174 17.22 -8.45 16.47
CA LYS A 174 18.45 -8.89 17.15
C LYS A 174 19.67 -8.07 16.75
N THR A 175 19.78 -7.64 15.49
CA THR A 175 20.97 -6.89 15.01
C THR A 175 20.86 -5.37 15.23
N ASP A 176 19.69 -4.80 14.97
CA ASP A 176 19.49 -3.34 14.88
C ASP A 176 18.42 -2.81 15.87
N GLY A 177 17.82 -3.70 16.66
CA GLY A 177 16.73 -3.36 17.57
C GLY A 177 15.47 -2.86 16.85
N ILE A 178 14.65 -2.12 17.60
CA ILE A 178 13.41 -1.54 17.08
C ILE A 178 13.66 -0.50 15.98
N GLN A 179 14.78 0.23 16.07
CA GLN A 179 15.14 1.24 15.07
C GLN A 179 15.34 0.59 13.69
N GLY A 180 15.93 -0.60 13.63
CA GLY A 180 16.08 -1.37 12.39
C GLY A 180 14.75 -1.68 11.71
N LEU A 181 13.73 -2.07 12.49
CA LEU A 181 12.39 -2.36 11.96
C LEU A 181 11.65 -1.11 11.49
N TYR A 182 11.94 0.07 12.08
CA TYR A 182 11.28 1.35 11.78
C TYR A 182 12.09 2.30 10.88
N ARG A 183 13.20 1.85 10.29
CA ARG A 183 13.96 2.68 9.33
C ARG A 183 13.07 3.13 8.17
N GLY A 184 13.04 4.44 7.94
CA GLY A 184 12.21 5.07 6.91
C GLY A 184 10.79 5.45 7.37
N PHE A 185 10.45 5.27 8.65
CA PHE A 185 9.10 5.59 9.15
C PHE A 185 8.72 7.06 8.92
N SER A 186 9.60 8.01 9.26
CA SER A 186 9.33 9.45 9.11
C SER A 186 9.03 9.86 7.67
N ILE A 187 9.85 9.41 6.72
CA ILE A 187 9.62 9.70 5.29
C ILE A 187 8.37 9.00 4.75
N SER A 188 7.99 7.86 5.34
CA SER A 188 6.73 7.19 5.02
C SER A 188 5.52 8.01 5.44
N VAL A 189 5.57 8.60 6.65
CA VAL A 189 4.51 9.49 7.14
C VAL A 189 4.40 10.71 6.23
N ALA A 190 5.52 11.37 5.90
CA ALA A 190 5.52 12.49 4.93
C ALA A 190 4.91 12.08 3.58
N GLY A 191 5.26 10.89 3.08
CA GLY A 191 4.68 10.32 1.86
C GLY A 191 3.16 10.14 1.90
N ILE A 192 2.59 9.78 3.06
CA ILE A 192 1.13 9.68 3.23
C ILE A 192 0.48 11.06 3.06
N PHE A 193 1.04 12.11 3.66
CA PHE A 193 0.51 13.46 3.52
C PHE A 193 0.61 13.96 2.08
N VAL A 194 1.75 13.78 1.42
CA VAL A 194 1.95 14.18 0.01
C VAL A 194 0.96 13.45 -0.90
N TYR A 195 0.85 12.13 -0.76
CA TYR A 195 -0.12 11.34 -1.53
C TYR A 195 -1.56 11.83 -1.30
N ARG A 196 -1.97 12.04 -0.05
CA ARG A 196 -3.34 12.47 0.27
C ARG A 196 -3.64 13.88 -0.22
N ALA A 197 -2.68 14.79 -0.16
CA ALA A 197 -2.85 16.16 -0.66
C ALA A 197 -3.16 16.16 -2.15
N PHE A 198 -2.35 15.45 -2.95
CA PHE A 198 -2.58 15.34 -4.39
C PHE A 198 -3.81 14.51 -4.73
N TYR A 199 -4.10 13.47 -3.97
CA TYR A 199 -5.30 12.65 -4.17
C TYR A 199 -6.55 13.48 -3.96
N PHE A 200 -6.74 14.07 -2.78
CA PHE A 200 -7.93 14.87 -2.49
C PHE A 200 -8.02 16.10 -3.38
N GLY A 201 -6.90 16.80 -3.62
CA GLY A 201 -6.88 17.99 -4.48
C GLY A 201 -7.22 17.64 -5.93
N GLY A 202 -6.71 16.52 -6.44
CA GLY A 202 -7.02 16.03 -7.77
C GLY A 202 -8.48 15.60 -7.93
N TYR A 203 -9.07 14.97 -6.90
CA TYR A 203 -10.51 14.66 -6.91
C TYR A 203 -11.38 15.92 -6.84
N ASP A 204 -11.01 16.89 -6.02
CA ASP A 204 -11.77 18.13 -5.86
C ASP A 204 -11.74 18.98 -7.14
N ALA A 205 -10.54 19.23 -7.68
CA ALA A 205 -10.37 19.97 -8.93
C ALA A 205 -10.95 19.23 -10.14
N GLY A 206 -10.76 17.91 -10.20
CA GLY A 206 -11.08 17.12 -11.39
C GLY A 206 -12.55 16.75 -11.51
N LYS A 207 -13.29 16.54 -10.40
CA LYS A 207 -14.69 16.08 -10.48
C LYS A 207 -15.57 17.05 -11.25
N ARG A 208 -15.47 18.36 -10.98
CA ARG A 208 -16.30 19.37 -11.64
C ARG A 208 -15.95 19.52 -13.12
N PHE A 209 -14.67 19.46 -13.46
CA PHE A 209 -14.20 19.53 -14.84
C PHE A 209 -14.62 18.29 -15.65
N MET A 210 -14.49 17.10 -15.06
CA MET A 210 -14.70 15.84 -15.77
C MET A 210 -16.17 15.42 -15.83
N PHE A 211 -16.95 15.68 -14.78
CA PHE A 211 -18.34 15.23 -14.68
C PHE A 211 -19.36 16.34 -14.89
N GLY A 212 -18.97 17.61 -14.82
CA GLY A 212 -19.88 18.75 -14.97
C GLY A 212 -21.13 18.59 -14.10
N ASP A 213 -22.30 18.76 -14.70
CA ASP A 213 -23.60 18.52 -14.07
C ASP A 213 -24.15 17.10 -14.32
N ASN A 214 -23.39 16.21 -14.99
CA ASN A 214 -23.85 14.84 -15.24
C ASN A 214 -23.93 14.08 -13.90
N PRO A 215 -25.14 13.74 -13.42
CA PRO A 215 -25.30 13.12 -12.11
C PRO A 215 -24.85 11.66 -12.09
N ASN A 216 -24.66 11.02 -13.26
CA ASN A 216 -24.36 9.59 -13.33
C ASN A 216 -23.43 9.22 -14.52
N PRO A 217 -22.17 9.66 -14.52
CA PRO A 217 -21.18 9.25 -15.51
C PRO A 217 -20.98 7.73 -15.52
N SER A 218 -20.65 7.17 -16.69
CA SER A 218 -20.46 5.72 -16.85
C SER A 218 -19.43 5.16 -15.87
N ILE A 219 -19.57 3.89 -15.51
CA ILE A 219 -18.65 3.20 -14.58
C ILE A 219 -17.20 3.30 -15.10
N LEU A 220 -17.00 3.06 -16.40
CA LEU A 220 -15.69 3.16 -17.03
C LEU A 220 -15.09 4.57 -16.90
N TYR A 221 -15.89 5.61 -17.12
CA TYR A 221 -15.40 6.98 -17.06
C TYR A 221 -15.01 7.39 -15.63
N ARG A 222 -15.82 7.01 -14.63
CA ARG A 222 -15.47 7.19 -13.20
C ARG A 222 -14.22 6.42 -12.83
N PHE A 223 -14.08 5.20 -13.32
CA PHE A 223 -12.91 4.37 -13.08
C PHE A 223 -11.64 4.99 -13.66
N LEU A 224 -11.66 5.42 -14.93
CA LEU A 224 -10.51 6.05 -15.58
C LEU A 224 -10.08 7.33 -14.88
N PHE A 225 -11.05 8.18 -14.52
CA PHE A 225 -10.76 9.38 -13.72
C PHE A 225 -10.12 9.03 -12.37
N ALA A 226 -10.71 8.08 -11.64
CA ALA A 226 -10.18 7.64 -10.36
C ALA A 226 -8.75 7.07 -10.48
N GLN A 227 -8.47 6.29 -11.53
CA GLN A 227 -7.14 5.75 -11.79
C GLN A 227 -6.14 6.83 -12.18
N PHE A 228 -6.56 7.84 -12.95
CA PHE A 228 -5.72 8.98 -13.29
C PHE A 228 -5.29 9.76 -12.04
N VAL A 229 -6.25 10.14 -11.20
CA VAL A 229 -5.95 10.86 -9.94
C VAL A 229 -5.06 10.01 -9.03
N THR A 230 -5.35 8.72 -8.91
CA THR A 230 -4.56 7.80 -8.08
C THR A 230 -3.13 7.67 -8.60
N SER A 231 -2.95 7.43 -9.90
CA SER A 231 -1.63 7.23 -10.50
C SER A 231 -0.78 8.49 -10.46
N SER A 232 -1.37 9.66 -10.70
CA SER A 232 -0.67 10.95 -10.58
C SER A 232 -0.25 11.24 -9.14
N SER A 233 -1.11 10.94 -8.17
CA SER A 233 -0.79 11.11 -6.74
C SER A 233 0.31 10.15 -6.28
N GLU A 234 0.27 8.89 -6.73
CA GLU A 234 1.33 7.92 -6.47
C GLU A 234 2.65 8.35 -7.11
N PHE A 235 2.63 8.85 -8.35
CA PHE A 235 3.82 9.35 -9.05
C PHE A 235 4.48 10.49 -8.28
N LEU A 236 3.70 11.48 -7.83
CA LEU A 236 4.22 12.63 -7.08
C LEU A 236 4.77 12.23 -5.70
N ALA A 237 4.18 11.23 -5.04
CA ALA A 237 4.67 10.70 -3.77
C ALA A 237 5.81 9.66 -3.94
N TYR A 238 6.07 9.19 -5.18
CA TYR A 238 6.96 8.06 -5.45
C TYR A 238 8.41 8.26 -4.99
N PRO A 239 9.03 9.45 -5.11
CA PRO A 239 10.38 9.68 -4.59
C PRO A 239 10.50 9.37 -3.09
N LEU A 240 9.45 9.66 -2.31
CA LEU A 240 9.42 9.40 -0.87
C LEU A 240 9.28 7.89 -0.58
N ASP A 241 8.51 7.16 -1.38
CA ASP A 241 8.46 5.68 -1.30
C ASP A 241 9.82 5.07 -1.67
N THR A 242 10.52 5.59 -2.69
CA THR A 242 11.86 5.10 -3.04
C THR A 242 12.85 5.32 -1.91
N ILE A 243 12.91 6.52 -1.32
CA ILE A 243 13.77 6.77 -0.14
C ILE A 243 13.39 5.83 1.01
N ARG A 244 12.09 5.66 1.29
CA ARG A 244 11.59 4.70 2.30
C ARG A 244 12.16 3.30 2.07
N ARG A 245 12.00 2.73 0.87
CA ARG A 245 12.47 1.36 0.57
C ARG A 245 13.98 1.24 0.66
N ARG A 246 14.73 2.24 0.20
CA ARG A 246 16.20 2.28 0.30
C ARG A 246 16.67 2.32 1.75
N LEU A 247 15.99 3.07 2.61
CA LEU A 247 16.27 3.09 4.05
C LEU A 247 15.92 1.75 4.74
N MET A 248 14.85 1.07 4.35
CA MET A 248 14.54 -0.28 4.86
C MET A 248 15.63 -1.31 4.51
N MET A 249 16.29 -1.15 3.37
CA MET A 249 17.39 -2.03 2.95
C MET A 249 18.67 -1.84 3.76
N GLN A 250 18.80 -0.74 4.50
CA GLN A 250 19.95 -0.48 5.37
C GLN A 250 19.99 -1.40 6.60
N SER A 251 18.83 -1.85 7.10
CA SER A 251 18.78 -2.58 8.38
C SER A 251 19.44 -3.97 8.27
N GLY A 252 20.20 -4.37 9.28
CA GLY A 252 20.92 -5.65 9.33
C GLY A 252 22.11 -5.74 8.37
N ARG A 253 22.57 -4.61 7.82
CA ARG A 253 23.84 -4.50 7.09
C ARG A 253 24.96 -4.14 8.06
N GLY A 254 26.15 -4.71 7.84
CA GLY A 254 27.36 -4.30 8.56
C GLY A 254 27.90 -2.93 8.09
N ASP A 255 27.64 -2.55 6.84
CA ASP A 255 28.03 -1.29 6.23
C ASP A 255 26.89 -0.25 6.26
N ILE A 256 27.22 1.01 6.59
CA ILE A 256 26.25 2.12 6.58
C ILE A 256 26.28 2.84 5.23
N ILE A 257 25.33 2.52 4.35
CA ILE A 257 25.12 3.25 3.08
C ILE A 257 24.43 4.58 3.34
N TYR A 258 23.38 4.59 4.17
CA TYR A 258 22.57 5.78 4.43
C TYR A 258 22.53 6.13 5.92
N ARG A 259 22.97 7.35 6.26
CA ARG A 259 22.91 7.88 7.63
C ARG A 259 21.51 8.36 8.02
N GLY A 260 20.69 8.73 7.03
CA GLY A 260 19.32 9.19 7.23
C GLY A 260 18.63 9.54 5.92
N THR A 261 17.42 10.07 6.01
CA THR A 261 16.56 10.39 4.86
C THR A 261 17.22 11.35 3.87
N MET A 262 17.78 12.45 4.36
CA MET A 262 18.42 13.47 3.50
C MET A 262 19.69 12.95 2.84
N ASP A 263 20.50 12.18 3.58
CA ASP A 263 21.68 11.51 3.05
C ASP A 263 21.30 10.49 1.96
N CYS A 264 20.23 9.72 2.18
CA CYS A 264 19.68 8.80 1.19
C CYS A 264 19.21 9.53 -0.08
N ALA A 265 18.44 10.61 0.06
CA ALA A 265 17.98 11.40 -1.07
C ALA A 265 19.15 11.99 -1.87
N ARG A 266 20.13 12.60 -1.17
CA ARG A 266 21.32 13.17 -1.79
C ARG A 266 22.13 12.11 -2.54
N LYS A 267 22.38 10.96 -1.92
CA LYS A 267 23.13 9.86 -2.55
C LYS A 267 22.43 9.36 -3.79
N ILE A 268 21.13 9.09 -3.74
CA ILE A 268 20.35 8.70 -4.94
C ILE A 268 20.52 9.73 -6.05
N ALA A 269 20.32 11.02 -5.75
CA ALA A 269 20.40 12.08 -6.75
C ALA A 269 21.79 12.20 -7.39
N VAL A 270 22.85 12.10 -6.58
CA VAL A 270 24.24 12.29 -7.04
C VAL A 270 24.80 11.03 -7.72
N THR A 271 24.53 9.83 -7.19
CA THR A 271 25.17 8.59 -7.68
C THR A 271 24.34 7.86 -8.73
N GLU A 272 23.01 7.97 -8.69
CA GLU A 272 22.11 7.25 -9.60
C GLU A 272 21.33 8.18 -10.56
N GLY A 273 21.33 9.50 -10.29
CA GLY A 273 20.58 10.49 -11.04
C GLY A 273 19.12 10.63 -10.60
N PHE A 274 18.44 11.68 -11.07
CA PHE A 274 17.08 12.02 -10.62
C PHE A 274 16.02 10.99 -11.05
N THR A 275 16.22 10.32 -12.18
CA THR A 275 15.31 9.26 -12.66
C THR A 275 15.31 8.04 -11.73
N ALA A 276 16.35 7.87 -10.91
CA ALA A 276 16.44 6.75 -9.96
C ALA A 276 15.35 6.78 -8.89
N PHE A 277 14.82 7.95 -8.55
CA PHE A 277 13.67 8.08 -7.65
C PHE A 277 12.43 7.38 -8.19
N PHE A 278 12.31 7.18 -9.49
CA PHE A 278 11.13 6.62 -10.17
C PHE A 278 11.35 5.19 -10.67
N LYS A 279 12.46 4.53 -10.30
CA LYS A 279 12.71 3.12 -10.61
C LYS A 279 11.59 2.24 -10.06
N GLY A 280 10.91 1.52 -10.95
CA GLY A 280 9.77 0.66 -10.61
C GLY A 280 8.40 1.36 -10.65
N ASN A 281 8.32 2.65 -10.98
CA ASN A 281 7.04 3.37 -10.99
C ASN A 281 6.05 2.82 -12.04
N LEU A 282 6.53 2.37 -13.20
CA LEU A 282 5.67 1.71 -14.18
C LEU A 282 5.00 0.45 -13.60
N SER A 283 5.77 -0.37 -12.89
CA SER A 283 5.26 -1.55 -12.18
C SER A 283 4.27 -1.17 -11.08
N ASN A 284 4.48 -0.02 -10.43
CA ASN A 284 3.56 0.52 -9.44
C ASN A 284 2.22 0.92 -10.05
N ILE A 285 2.21 1.56 -11.22
CA ILE A 285 0.98 1.92 -11.95
C ILE A 285 0.22 0.64 -12.34
N TYR A 286 0.89 -0.35 -12.95
CA TYR A 286 0.23 -1.61 -13.29
C TYR A 286 -0.34 -2.34 -12.07
N ARG A 287 0.39 -2.33 -10.96
CA ARG A 287 -0.09 -2.87 -9.68
C ARG A 287 -1.36 -2.13 -9.21
N SER A 288 -1.37 -0.80 -9.27
CA SER A 288 -2.51 0.02 -8.83
C SER A 288 -3.77 -0.23 -9.67
N VAL A 289 -3.62 -0.20 -10.99
CA VAL A 289 -4.72 -0.48 -11.93
C VAL A 289 -5.23 -1.90 -11.77
N GLY A 290 -4.33 -2.90 -11.73
CA GLY A 290 -4.70 -4.29 -11.54
C GLY A 290 -5.43 -4.53 -10.21
N SER A 291 -4.98 -3.89 -9.13
CA SER A 291 -5.61 -4.03 -7.80
C SER A 291 -7.04 -3.48 -7.82
N SER A 292 -7.22 -2.33 -8.48
CA SER A 292 -8.52 -1.69 -8.62
C SER A 292 -9.48 -2.51 -9.49
N LEU A 293 -9.00 -3.08 -10.60
CA LEU A 293 -9.79 -3.99 -11.45
C LEU A 293 -10.24 -5.23 -10.69
N VAL A 294 -9.35 -5.87 -9.90
CA VAL A 294 -9.72 -7.05 -9.11
C VAL A 294 -10.81 -6.72 -8.09
N LEU A 295 -10.78 -5.53 -7.48
CA LEU A 295 -11.82 -5.10 -6.54
C LEU A 295 -13.17 -4.89 -7.25
N VAL A 296 -13.17 -4.18 -8.40
CA VAL A 296 -14.38 -3.97 -9.20
C VAL A 296 -14.99 -5.31 -9.65
N LEU A 297 -14.15 -6.21 -10.17
CA LEU A 297 -14.60 -7.53 -10.61
C LEU A 297 -15.14 -8.38 -9.44
N TYR A 298 -14.53 -8.28 -8.26
CA TYR A 298 -15.04 -8.96 -7.07
C TYR A 298 -16.42 -8.44 -6.67
N ASP A 299 -16.63 -7.12 -6.69
CA ASP A 299 -17.91 -6.51 -6.33
C ASP A 299 -19.02 -6.90 -7.31
N GLU A 300 -18.72 -6.93 -8.62
CA GLU A 300 -19.66 -7.42 -9.64
C GLU A 300 -19.97 -8.91 -9.47
N PHE A 301 -18.96 -9.74 -9.20
CA PHE A 301 -19.15 -11.16 -8.91
C PHE A 301 -20.03 -11.39 -7.69
N LYS A 302 -19.80 -10.65 -6.59
CA LYS A 302 -20.62 -10.72 -5.38
C LYS A 302 -22.05 -10.28 -5.65
N ARG A 303 -22.25 -9.20 -6.42
CA ARG A 303 -23.58 -8.73 -6.82
C ARG A 303 -24.33 -9.81 -7.62
N TYR A 304 -23.68 -10.43 -8.60
CA TYR A 304 -24.24 -11.52 -9.38
C TYR A 304 -24.63 -12.72 -8.50
N MET A 305 -23.73 -13.18 -7.62
CA MET A 305 -24.00 -14.30 -6.71
C MET A 305 -25.17 -14.01 -5.75
N PHE A 306 -25.28 -12.78 -5.24
CA PHE A 306 -26.37 -12.38 -4.38
C PHE A 306 -27.72 -12.38 -5.12
N LEU A 307 -27.74 -11.84 -6.35
CA LEU A 307 -28.94 -11.85 -7.20
C LEU A 307 -29.34 -13.27 -7.62
N ALA A 308 -28.38 -14.13 -7.97
CA ALA A 308 -28.62 -15.54 -8.29
C ALA A 308 -29.12 -16.34 -7.08
N GLY A 309 -28.64 -16.02 -5.87
CA GLY A 309 -29.14 -16.57 -4.62
C GLY A 309 -30.59 -16.16 -4.34
N GLN A 310 -30.93 -14.88 -4.47
CA GLN A 310 -32.32 -14.42 -4.32
C GLN A 310 -33.28 -15.07 -5.33
N ALA A 311 -32.83 -15.29 -6.57
CA ALA A 311 -33.60 -15.99 -7.59
C ALA A 311 -33.81 -17.49 -7.28
N SER A 312 -32.94 -18.12 -6.49
CA SER A 312 -33.11 -19.51 -6.03
C SER A 312 -34.01 -19.65 -4.80
N TYR A 313 -34.11 -18.64 -3.94
CA TYR A 313 -35.04 -18.62 -2.80
C TYR A 313 -36.46 -18.14 -3.18
N ALA A 314 -36.62 -17.52 -4.34
CA ALA A 314 -37.90 -17.08 -4.89
C ALA A 314 -38.61 -18.17 -5.73
N LYS A 315 -38.05 -19.38 -5.79
CA LYS A 315 -38.67 -20.59 -6.34
C LYS A 315 -38.96 -21.57 -5.21
#